data_AF-A0A059ZWD8-F1
#
_entry.id   AF-A0A059ZWD8-F1
#
_cell.length_a   1.000
_cell.length_b   1.000
_cell.length_c   1.000
_cell.angle_alpha   90.00
_cell.angle_beta   90.00
_cell.angle_gamma   90.00
#
_symmetry.space_group_name_H-M   'P 1'
#
loop_
_entity.id
_entity.type
_entity.pdbx_description
1 polymer ?
#
loop_
_entity_poly.entity_id
_entity_poly.type
_entity_poly.pdbx_seq_one_letter_code
_entity_poly.pdbx_strand_id
1 'polypeptide(L)' 'MIFKNREKLVQFIYDPEKVIPHINMPRFGKDKVLTDHQIGLVTDYLWSLK' A
#
# COMPACT_ATOMS: atom_id res chain seq x y z
N MET A 1 -1.62 12.45 -8.63
CA MET A 1 -1.40 11.31 -7.72
C MET A 1 -2.57 10.33 -7.86
N ILE A 2 -2.33 9.02 -8.03
CA ILE A 2 -3.37 7.99 -8.25
C ILE A 2 -4.28 7.81 -7.02
N PHE A 3 -3.76 8.07 -5.81
CA PHE A 3 -4.50 7.92 -4.55
C PHE A 3 -5.05 9.26 -4.02
N LYS A 4 -6.35 9.28 -3.73
CA LYS A 4 -7.07 10.47 -3.24
C LYS A 4 -6.85 10.75 -1.76
N ASN A 5 -6.52 9.74 -0.96
CA ASN A 5 -6.18 9.87 0.46
C ASN A 5 -5.15 8.81 0.87
N ARG A 6 -4.56 8.98 2.06
CA ARG A 6 -3.57 8.08 2.64
C ARG A 6 -4.12 6.66 2.82
N GLU A 7 -5.37 6.51 3.24
CA GLU A 7 -6.00 5.21 3.47
C GLU A 7 -6.05 4.35 2.20
N LYS A 8 -6.32 4.95 1.04
CA LYS A 8 -6.31 4.24 -0.24
C LYS A 8 -4.91 3.78 -0.63
N LEU A 9 -3.87 4.52 -0.24
CA LEU A 9 -2.49 4.08 -0.41
C LEU A 9 -2.16 2.92 0.53
N VAL A 10 -2.61 2.94 1.80
CA VAL A 10 -2.48 1.80 2.72
C VAL A 10 -3.14 0.56 2.13
N GLN A 11 -4.39 0.67 1.65
CA GLN A 11 -5.12 -0.45 1.05
C GLN A 11 -4.39 -1.03 -0.17
N PHE A 12 -3.81 -0.16 -1.00
CA PHE A 12 -3.03 -0.57 -2.16
C PHE A 12 -1.75 -1.31 -1.77
N ILE A 13 -0.99 -0.82 -0.78
CA ILE A 13 0.23 -1.50 -0.32
C ILE A 13 -0.11 -2.84 0.34
N TYR A 14 -1.25 -2.91 1.04
CA TYR A 14 -1.70 -4.11 1.73
C TYR A 14 -2.08 -5.24 0.76
N ASP A 15 -2.92 -4.95 -0.23
CA ASP A 15 -3.37 -5.89 -1.26
C ASP A 15 -3.60 -5.16 -2.60
N PRO A 16 -2.54 -4.97 -3.41
CA PRO A 16 -2.62 -4.20 -4.64
C PRO A 16 -3.51 -4.86 -5.70
N GLU A 17 -3.70 -6.19 -5.66
CA GLU A 17 -4.60 -6.92 -6.58
C GLU A 17 -6.07 -6.48 -6.43
N LYS A 18 -6.48 -6.02 -5.24
CA LYS A 18 -7.84 -5.49 -5.01
C LYS A 18 -8.09 -4.14 -5.69
N VAL A 19 -7.02 -3.41 -6.01
CA VAL A 19 -7.09 -2.09 -6.65
C VAL A 19 -6.78 -2.21 -8.14
N ILE A 20 -5.78 -3.01 -8.50
CA ILE A 20 -5.31 -3.23 -9.87
C ILE A 20 -5.15 -4.75 -10.05
N PRO A 21 -6.12 -5.43 -10.71
CA PRO A 21 -6.02 -6.85 -10.99
C PRO A 21 -4.75 -7.19 -11.79
N HIS A 22 -4.12 -8.34 -11.48
CA HIS A 22 -2.92 -8.85 -12.16
C HIS A 22 -1.67 -7.97 -12.10
N ILE A 23 -1.60 -7.04 -11.13
CA ILE A 23 -0.38 -6.27 -10.90
C ILE A 23 0.74 -7.16 -10.34
N ASN A 24 1.97 -6.97 -10.81
CA ASN A 24 3.15 -7.70 -10.32
C ASN A 24 3.62 -7.25 -8.93
N MET A 25 2.96 -6.26 -8.32
CA MET A 25 3.32 -5.76 -7.00
C MET A 25 2.97 -6.80 -5.92
N PRO A 26 3.90 -7.16 -5.01
CA PRO A 26 3.61 -8.08 -3.92
C PRO A 26 2.53 -7.54 -2.98
N ARG A 27 1.76 -8.45 -2.36
CA ARG A 27 0.71 -8.10 -1.40
C ARG A 27 1.31 -8.00 0.00
N PHE A 28 2.01 -6.90 0.25
CA PHE A 28 2.91 -6.78 1.41
C PHE A 28 2.23 -7.04 2.75
N GLY A 29 0.97 -6.63 2.92
CA GLY A 29 0.21 -6.89 4.15
C GLY A 29 -0.45 -8.25 4.17
N LYS A 30 -1.14 -8.62 3.09
CA LYS A 30 -1.87 -9.89 3.00
C LYS A 30 -0.97 -11.12 3.12
N ASP A 31 0.19 -11.08 2.48
CA ASP A 31 1.19 -12.15 2.54
C ASP A 31 2.14 -11.98 3.75
N LYS A 32 1.85 -11.03 4.65
CA LYS A 32 2.59 -10.73 5.89
C LYS A 32 4.09 -10.45 5.69
N VAL A 33 4.45 -9.92 4.53
CA VAL A 33 5.82 -9.47 4.23
C VAL A 33 6.19 -8.27 5.10
N LEU A 34 5.21 -7.38 5.33
CA LEU A 34 5.31 -6.25 6.24
C LEU A 34 4.22 -6.33 7.30
N THR A 35 4.55 -5.90 8.50
CA THR A 35 3.57 -5.68 9.58
C THR A 35 2.73 -4.43 9.29
N ASP A 36 1.55 -4.32 9.91
CA ASP A 36 0.67 -3.14 9.76
C ASP A 36 1.40 -1.83 10.13
N HIS A 37 2.28 -1.87 11.13
CA HIS A 37 3.12 -0.74 11.52
C HIS A 37 4.10 -0.34 10.40
N GLN A 38 4.79 -1.31 9.81
CA GLN A 38 5.72 -1.05 8.70
C GLN A 38 5.00 -0.54 7.45
N ILE A 39 3.81 -1.07 7.15
CA ILE A 39 2.96 -0.55 6.07
C ILE A 39 2.58 0.90 6.33
N GLY A 40 2.23 1.23 7.58
CA GLY A 40 1.98 2.60 8.02
C GLY A 40 3.17 3.52 7.72
N LEU A 41 4.37 3.15 8.17
CA LEU A 41 5.59 3.94 7.96
C LEU A 41 5.92 4.16 6.48
N VAL A 42 5.86 3.10 5.66
CA VAL A 42 6.10 3.20 4.22
C VAL A 42 5.05 4.08 3.56
N THR A 43 3.78 3.95 3.96
CA THR A 43 2.70 4.81 3.47
C THR A 43 2.95 6.27 3.82
N ASP A 44 3.38 6.57 5.06
CA ASP A 44 3.68 7.92 5.51
C ASP A 44 4.82 8.54 4.70
N TYR A 45 5.88 7.77 4.46
CA TYR A 45 6.98 8.20 3.60
C TYR A 45 6.51 8.48 2.17
N LEU A 46 5.78 7.55 1.54
CA LEU A 46 5.27 7.74 0.18
C LEU A 46 4.27 8.91 0.07
N TRP A 47 3.52 9.17 1.15
CA TRP A 47 2.57 10.27 1.20
C TRP A 47 3.26 11.63 1.38
N SER A 48 4.40 11.69 2.07
CA SER A 48 5.18 12.93 2.24
C SER A 48 5.93 13.34 0.98
N LEU A 49 6.16 12.42 0.04
CA LEU A 49 6.73 12.71 -1.28
C LEU A 49 5.73 13.33 -2.27
N LYS A 50 4.49 13.55 -1.85
CA LYS A 50 3.40 14.10 -2.67
C LYS A 50 3.63 15.55 -3.09
#